data_AF-A0A421JWB9-F1
#
_entry.id   AF-A0A421JWB9-F1
#
_cell.length_a   1.000
_cell.length_b   1.000
_cell.length_c   1.000
_cell.angle_alpha   90.00
_cell.angle_beta   90.00
_cell.angle_gamma   90.00
#
_symmetry.space_group_name_H-M   'P 1'
#
loop_
_entity.id
_entity.type
_entity.pdbx_description
1 polymer ?
#
loop_
_entity_poly.entity_id
_entity_poly.type
_entity_poly.pdbx_seq_one_letter_code
_entity_poly.pdbx_strand_id
1 'polypeptide(L)'
;MLRTRLVTTTRRYSNFSFLSNEQLHIFEQEKLTPEQNKAAIPKKPSFDSIPKRHYEIINPEDVCDLVTQLTSDDILVGVLSKEKYLYGDKKHSVYSKKGEKVGVQLPFANIAISWRKLFNQQIVKLDNLEMSDRQIFPAVSKVMAQQLEGISTSDIPRVFHLTRAKENSDKKLKGELTPHELLNCITIEKLTLFLLERKVNVGYLISYLGENLQYCTSKEITTILSKLIDVVQPQELLVDLVVKCIETQFESVKQLSSVKLDQLAYLLAQTNHPTQALKILKQLVENNKKCPTDKTLNEMLNQFKNQTQPQLQLHFLKSVFFTTKLTNLKFEILLKSISDIHDLNKLLTLAKEYPDILEQNQLKLLSLLLKFTEDCSVSDRRLYLTQFIRNLQQKFKVNSEFSELAKQEYIKLNDHVNTKSL
;
A
#
# COMPACT_ATOMS: atom_id res chain seq x y z
N MET A 1 -34.66 16.09 -29.56
CA MET A 1 -33.69 15.00 -29.83
C MET A 1 -32.46 15.58 -30.50
N LEU A 2 -31.38 15.82 -29.76
CA LEU A 2 -30.10 16.30 -30.29
C LEU A 2 -29.05 15.22 -30.05
N ARG A 3 -28.72 14.45 -31.10
CA ARG A 3 -27.62 13.48 -31.11
C ARG A 3 -26.31 14.24 -31.36
N THR A 4 -25.59 14.58 -30.32
CA THR A 4 -24.17 14.94 -30.43
C THR A 4 -23.38 13.70 -30.78
N ARG A 5 -22.98 13.58 -32.06
CA ARG A 5 -22.01 12.59 -32.50
C ARG A 5 -20.67 12.88 -31.83
N LEU A 6 -20.29 12.07 -30.87
CA LEU A 6 -18.90 11.98 -30.41
C LEU A 6 -18.07 11.46 -31.58
N VAL A 7 -17.28 12.35 -32.19
CA VAL A 7 -16.23 11.96 -33.13
C VAL A 7 -15.14 11.29 -32.31
N THR A 8 -15.18 9.96 -32.24
CA THR A 8 -14.04 9.16 -31.78
C THR A 8 -12.94 9.30 -32.82
N THR A 9 -12.00 10.21 -32.59
CA THR A 9 -10.73 10.21 -33.33
C THR A 9 -9.95 8.97 -32.89
N THR A 10 -10.10 7.87 -33.63
CA THR A 10 -9.17 6.75 -33.57
C THR A 10 -7.78 7.31 -33.86
N ARG A 11 -6.87 7.28 -32.88
CA ARG A 11 -5.45 7.54 -33.09
C ARG A 11 -4.92 6.50 -34.06
N ARG A 12 -4.94 6.80 -35.36
CA ARG A 12 -4.11 6.12 -36.34
C ARG A 12 -2.69 6.56 -36.05
N TYR A 13 -1.94 5.74 -35.32
CA TYR A 13 -0.49 5.82 -35.40
C TYR A 13 -0.14 5.50 -36.85
N SER A 14 0.25 6.50 -37.63
CA SER A 14 0.92 6.24 -38.89
C SER A 14 2.19 5.47 -38.54
N ASN A 15 2.25 4.19 -38.91
CA ASN A 15 3.50 3.45 -38.91
C ASN A 15 4.41 4.12 -39.95
N PHE A 16 5.22 5.09 -39.50
CA PHE A 16 6.34 5.57 -40.28
C PHE A 16 7.35 4.42 -40.33
N SER A 17 7.26 3.60 -41.37
CA SER A 17 8.34 2.69 -41.73
C SER A 17 9.39 3.51 -42.50
N PHE A 18 10.47 3.87 -41.82
CA PHE A 18 11.69 4.26 -42.53
C PHE A 18 12.27 2.97 -43.12
N LEU A 19 11.98 2.72 -44.40
CA LEU A 19 12.80 1.79 -45.16
C LEU A 19 14.21 2.41 -45.20
N SER A 20 15.24 1.65 -44.80
CA SER A 20 16.60 2.15 -44.93
C SER A 20 16.88 2.40 -46.42
N ASN A 21 17.53 3.52 -46.73
CA ASN A 21 17.91 3.87 -48.10
C ASN A 21 18.73 2.77 -48.80
N GLU A 22 19.31 1.84 -48.05
CA GLU A 22 20.06 0.69 -48.56
C GLU A 22 19.26 -0.22 -49.50
N GLN A 23 17.92 -0.19 -49.43
CA GLN A 23 17.05 -1.07 -50.24
C GLN A 23 16.42 -0.38 -51.47
N LEU A 24 16.63 0.92 -51.70
CA LEU A 24 15.89 1.71 -52.70
C LEU A 24 16.72 2.32 -53.84
N HIS A 25 18.04 2.09 -53.90
CA HIS A 25 18.90 2.68 -54.94
C HIS A 25 19.13 1.74 -56.13
N ILE A 26 18.77 2.21 -57.33
CA ILE A 26 18.90 1.46 -58.59
C ILE A 26 20.30 1.62 -59.21
N PHE A 27 21.05 2.67 -58.84
CA PHE A 27 22.36 2.98 -59.42
C PHE A 27 23.44 3.19 -58.35
N GLU A 28 24.68 2.75 -58.63
CA GLU A 28 25.79 2.83 -57.67
C GLU A 28 26.17 4.25 -57.26
N GLN A 29 25.90 5.23 -58.13
CA GLN A 29 26.18 6.65 -57.89
C GLN A 29 25.18 7.30 -56.92
N GLU A 30 24.03 6.66 -56.67
CA GLU A 30 23.01 7.12 -55.73
C GLU A 30 23.20 6.54 -54.31
N LYS A 31 24.18 5.63 -54.14
CA LYS A 31 24.52 5.07 -52.82
C LYS A 31 25.13 6.18 -51.96
N LEU A 32 24.34 6.69 -51.03
CA LEU A 32 24.82 7.60 -50.00
C LEU A 32 25.95 6.94 -49.20
N THR A 33 27.01 7.70 -48.91
CA THR A 33 28.05 7.20 -48.00
C THR A 33 27.44 6.93 -46.62
N PRO A 34 28.04 6.04 -45.80
CA PRO A 34 27.52 5.73 -44.47
C PRO A 34 27.30 6.97 -43.59
N GLU A 35 28.12 8.01 -43.77
CA GLU A 35 27.99 9.30 -43.09
C GLU A 35 26.81 10.12 -43.59
N GLN A 36 26.61 10.16 -44.92
CA GLN A 36 25.45 10.83 -45.54
C GLN A 36 24.14 10.14 -45.18
N ASN A 37 24.12 8.80 -45.12
CA ASN A 37 22.96 8.03 -44.72
C ASN A 37 22.60 8.29 -43.24
N LYS A 38 23.60 8.35 -42.34
CA LYS A 38 23.41 8.75 -40.94
C LYS A 38 22.91 10.18 -40.80
N ALA A 39 23.37 11.10 -41.64
CA ALA A 39 22.92 12.49 -41.65
C ALA A 39 21.50 12.66 -42.20
N ALA A 40 21.08 11.79 -43.13
CA ALA A 40 19.75 11.79 -43.70
C ALA A 40 18.66 11.24 -42.75
N ILE A 41 19.04 10.46 -41.73
CA ILE A 41 18.13 10.03 -40.68
C ILE A 41 17.78 11.25 -39.82
N PRO A 42 16.51 11.69 -39.78
CA PRO A 42 16.10 12.80 -38.93
C PRO A 42 16.45 12.48 -37.47
N LYS A 43 17.16 13.39 -36.80
CA LYS A 43 17.42 13.25 -35.37
C LYS A 43 16.09 13.18 -34.63
N LYS A 44 15.96 12.24 -33.68
CA LYS A 44 14.79 12.14 -32.81
C LYS A 44 14.47 13.54 -32.25
N PRO A 45 13.23 14.04 -32.37
CA PRO A 45 12.90 15.35 -31.82
C PRO A 45 13.26 15.35 -30.33
N SER A 46 14.19 16.23 -29.95
CA SER A 46 14.53 16.47 -28.56
C SER A 46 13.47 17.38 -27.97
N PHE A 47 12.87 16.94 -26.87
CA PHE A 47 11.92 17.72 -26.09
C PHE A 47 12.63 18.53 -24.99
N ASP A 48 13.97 18.51 -24.94
CA ASP A 48 14.76 19.18 -23.91
C ASP A 48 14.71 20.70 -24.05
N SER A 49 14.49 21.19 -25.27
CA SER A 49 14.30 22.61 -25.58
C SER A 49 12.87 23.12 -25.39
N ILE A 50 11.89 22.22 -25.14
CA ILE A 50 10.54 22.66 -24.79
C ILE A 50 10.65 23.24 -23.37
N PRO A 51 10.32 24.52 -23.16
CA PRO A 51 10.27 25.07 -21.81
C PRO A 51 9.22 24.28 -21.05
N LYS A 52 9.63 23.36 -20.15
CA LYS A 52 8.65 22.61 -19.38
C LYS A 52 7.89 23.66 -18.56
N ARG A 53 6.61 23.78 -18.86
CA ARG A 53 5.76 24.87 -18.36
C ARG A 53 5.44 24.72 -16.87
N HIS A 54 5.77 23.57 -16.30
CA HIS A 54 5.46 23.17 -14.95
C HIS A 54 6.71 22.50 -14.37
N TYR A 55 7.24 23.07 -13.31
CA TYR A 55 8.32 22.48 -12.51
C TYR A 55 7.92 22.66 -11.05
N GLU A 56 8.12 21.60 -10.25
CA GLU A 56 7.77 21.49 -8.82
C GLU A 56 6.28 21.21 -8.50
N ILE A 57 5.60 20.39 -9.31
CA ILE A 57 4.38 19.69 -8.83
C ILE A 57 4.87 18.48 -8.04
N ILE A 58 4.59 18.42 -6.73
CA ILE A 58 4.83 17.20 -5.93
C ILE A 58 4.06 16.07 -6.59
N ASN A 59 4.75 14.98 -6.96
CA ASN A 59 4.04 13.84 -7.53
C ASN A 59 3.10 13.28 -6.46
N PRO A 60 1.88 12.87 -6.80
CA PRO A 60 0.98 12.23 -5.85
C PRO A 60 1.61 11.06 -5.09
N GLU A 61 2.61 10.40 -5.68
CA GLU A 61 3.35 9.27 -5.09
C GLU A 61 4.22 9.71 -3.90
N ASP A 62 4.63 10.96 -3.86
CA ASP A 62 5.45 11.53 -2.80
C ASP A 62 4.60 12.05 -1.61
N VAL A 63 3.27 12.02 -1.73
CA VAL A 63 2.34 12.51 -0.70
C VAL A 63 1.90 11.38 0.23
N CYS A 64 2.37 11.42 1.48
CA CYS A 64 2.03 10.46 2.52
C CYS A 64 0.73 10.81 3.26
N ASP A 65 -0.38 10.91 2.52
CA ASP A 65 -1.71 11.20 3.08
C ASP A 65 -2.69 10.02 2.93
N LEU A 66 -3.45 9.78 3.98
CA LEU A 66 -4.45 8.73 4.16
C LEU A 66 -5.90 9.23 4.01
N VAL A 67 -6.15 10.54 4.17
CA VAL A 67 -7.51 11.10 4.30
C VAL A 67 -8.00 11.72 3.01
N THR A 68 -7.13 12.36 2.23
CA THR A 68 -7.57 13.07 1.04
C THR A 68 -7.95 12.09 -0.05
N GLN A 69 -9.12 12.33 -0.66
CA GLN A 69 -9.47 11.86 -1.99
C GLN A 69 -10.02 13.05 -2.76
N LEU A 70 -9.45 13.32 -3.93
CA LEU A 70 -9.81 14.49 -4.71
C LEU A 70 -11.16 14.33 -5.41
N THR A 71 -12.09 15.23 -5.08
CA THR A 71 -13.43 15.30 -5.69
C THR A 71 -13.43 16.24 -6.89
N SER A 72 -14.53 16.22 -7.65
CA SER A 72 -14.73 17.16 -8.75
C SER A 72 -14.90 18.61 -8.25
N ASP A 73 -15.49 18.78 -7.07
CA ASP A 73 -15.73 20.11 -6.47
C ASP A 73 -14.41 20.76 -6.06
N ASP A 74 -13.46 19.99 -5.53
CA ASP A 74 -12.12 20.50 -5.16
C ASP A 74 -11.40 21.10 -6.36
N ILE A 75 -11.51 20.44 -7.52
CA ILE A 75 -10.95 20.94 -8.79
C ILE A 75 -11.69 22.20 -9.19
N LEU A 76 -13.02 22.20 -9.16
CA LEU A 76 -13.81 23.36 -9.57
C LEU A 76 -13.49 24.60 -8.73
N VAL A 77 -13.39 24.45 -7.42
CA VAL A 77 -12.97 25.52 -6.50
C VAL A 77 -11.57 26.02 -6.86
N GLY A 78 -10.63 25.10 -7.10
CA GLY A 78 -9.28 25.45 -7.53
C GLY A 78 -9.21 26.22 -8.85
N VAL A 79 -10.05 25.83 -9.82
CA VAL A 79 -10.13 26.48 -11.13
C VAL A 79 -10.75 27.86 -11.06
N LEU A 80 -11.84 28.01 -10.29
CA LEU A 80 -12.57 29.26 -10.17
C LEU A 80 -11.89 30.26 -9.22
N SER A 81 -10.98 29.79 -8.36
CA SER A 81 -10.21 30.66 -7.46
C SER A 81 -9.34 31.64 -8.24
N LYS A 82 -9.51 32.94 -7.94
CA LYS A 82 -8.68 34.03 -8.50
C LYS A 82 -7.19 33.83 -8.20
N GLU A 83 -6.90 33.23 -7.05
CA GLU A 83 -5.54 32.99 -6.54
C GLU A 83 -5.10 31.53 -6.68
N LYS A 84 -5.87 30.72 -7.44
CA LYS A 84 -5.54 29.32 -7.80
C LYS A 84 -5.34 28.42 -6.58
N TYR A 85 -6.18 28.63 -5.57
CA TYR A 85 -6.20 27.88 -4.33
C TYR A 85 -6.90 26.53 -4.50
N LEU A 86 -6.13 25.45 -4.46
CA LEU A 86 -6.64 24.10 -4.30
C LEU A 86 -7.34 24.02 -2.93
N TYR A 87 -8.49 23.35 -2.86
CA TYR A 87 -9.34 23.26 -1.66
C TYR A 87 -9.91 24.59 -1.13
N GLY A 88 -9.55 25.73 -1.73
CA GLY A 88 -9.91 27.06 -1.25
C GLY A 88 -8.96 27.66 -0.21
N ASP A 89 -7.78 27.05 0.04
CA ASP A 89 -6.78 27.55 0.99
C ASP A 89 -5.63 28.29 0.32
N LYS A 90 -5.17 29.38 0.95
CA LYS A 90 -3.95 30.10 0.57
C LYS A 90 -2.70 29.23 0.72
N LYS A 91 -2.69 28.31 1.69
CA LYS A 91 -1.58 27.37 1.91
C LYS A 91 -1.43 26.37 0.76
N HIS A 92 -2.52 26.11 0.04
CA HIS A 92 -2.57 25.14 -1.06
C HIS A 92 -2.77 25.87 -2.40
N SER A 93 -1.76 26.59 -2.87
CA SER A 93 -1.85 27.37 -4.12
C SER A 93 -1.02 26.77 -5.25
N VAL A 94 -1.55 26.79 -6.46
CA VAL A 94 -0.81 26.40 -7.67
C VAL A 94 -0.34 27.65 -8.38
N TYR A 95 0.95 27.95 -8.31
CA TYR A 95 1.55 29.15 -8.92
C TYR A 95 2.60 28.80 -9.97
N SER A 96 2.82 29.73 -10.91
CA SER A 96 3.97 29.68 -11.82
C SER A 96 5.16 30.32 -11.11
N LYS A 97 6.28 29.60 -10.99
CA LYS A 97 7.52 30.11 -10.36
C LYS A 97 8.10 31.34 -11.08
N LYS A 98 7.75 31.56 -12.35
CA LYS A 98 8.12 32.77 -13.11
C LYS A 98 7.40 34.04 -12.64
N GLY A 99 6.48 33.94 -11.67
CA GLY A 99 5.71 35.08 -11.15
C GLY A 99 4.71 35.65 -12.16
N GLU A 100 4.62 35.06 -13.36
CA GLU A 100 3.72 35.50 -14.41
C GLU A 100 2.27 35.29 -13.95
N LYS A 101 1.52 36.39 -13.87
CA LYS A 101 0.06 36.37 -13.73
C LYS A 101 -0.55 35.84 -15.02
N VAL A 102 -0.46 34.53 -15.24
CA VAL A 102 -1.16 33.87 -16.34
C VAL A 102 -2.66 34.00 -16.04
N GLY A 103 -3.35 34.83 -16.81
CA GLY A 103 -4.79 35.11 -16.68
C GLY A 103 -5.68 33.94 -17.10
N VAL A 104 -5.12 32.90 -17.70
CA VAL A 104 -5.85 31.69 -18.10
C VAL A 104 -5.75 30.66 -16.97
N GLN A 105 -6.90 30.31 -16.38
CA GLN A 105 -7.03 29.29 -15.32
C GLN A 105 -6.99 27.85 -15.86
N LEU A 106 -7.23 27.66 -17.17
CA LEU A 106 -7.30 26.34 -17.83
C LEU A 106 -6.04 25.45 -17.69
N PRO A 107 -4.79 25.96 -17.79
CA PRO A 107 -3.61 25.14 -17.53
C PRO A 107 -3.57 24.59 -16.09
N PHE A 108 -4.03 25.36 -15.11
CA PHE A 108 -4.11 24.94 -13.71
C PHE A 108 -5.22 23.89 -13.50
N ALA A 109 -6.35 24.05 -14.20
CA ALA A 109 -7.39 23.03 -14.26
C ALA A 109 -6.85 21.68 -14.77
N ASN A 110 -6.08 21.71 -15.86
CA ASN A 110 -5.49 20.50 -16.44
C ASN A 110 -4.48 19.83 -15.49
N ILE A 111 -3.69 20.61 -14.76
CA ILE A 111 -2.80 20.11 -13.71
C ILE A 111 -3.60 19.44 -12.59
N ALA A 112 -4.62 20.11 -12.05
CA ALA A 112 -5.45 19.57 -10.97
C ALA A 112 -6.20 18.30 -11.40
N ILE A 113 -6.71 18.23 -12.65
CA ILE A 113 -7.34 17.03 -13.21
C ILE A 113 -6.32 15.89 -13.35
N SER A 114 -5.13 16.17 -13.85
CA SER A 114 -4.06 15.16 -13.97
C SER A 114 -3.64 14.65 -12.60
N TRP A 115 -3.49 15.55 -11.63
CA TRP A 115 -3.09 15.23 -10.26
C TRP A 115 -4.17 14.40 -9.56
N ARG A 116 -5.46 14.76 -9.70
CA ARG A 116 -6.59 13.92 -9.26
C ARG A 116 -6.55 12.53 -9.87
N LYS A 117 -6.32 12.42 -11.18
CA LYS A 117 -6.30 11.12 -11.86
C LYS A 117 -5.20 10.23 -11.29
N LEU A 118 -3.98 10.75 -11.16
CA LEU A 118 -2.84 10.03 -10.61
C LEU A 118 -3.05 9.65 -9.14
N PHE A 119 -3.51 10.59 -8.32
CA PHE A 119 -3.78 10.36 -6.90
C PHE A 119 -4.89 9.32 -6.69
N ASN A 120 -5.99 9.38 -7.46
CA ASN A 120 -7.07 8.41 -7.36
C ASN A 120 -6.68 7.04 -7.94
N GLN A 121 -5.72 6.96 -8.87
CA GLN A 121 -5.16 5.69 -9.34
C GLN A 121 -4.39 4.94 -8.25
N GLN A 122 -3.89 5.63 -7.22
CA GLN A 122 -3.25 4.99 -6.06
C GLN A 122 -4.27 4.30 -5.15
N ILE A 123 -5.52 4.75 -5.16
CA ILE A 123 -6.62 4.16 -4.38
C ILE A 123 -7.25 3.06 -5.24
N VAL A 124 -6.67 1.87 -5.17
CA VAL A 124 -7.13 0.71 -5.92
C VAL A 124 -8.24 0.02 -5.13
N LYS A 125 -9.30 -0.41 -5.82
CA LYS A 125 -10.32 -1.26 -5.20
C LYS A 125 -9.68 -2.62 -4.88
N LEU A 126 -9.63 -2.97 -3.60
CA LEU A 126 -9.06 -4.23 -3.14
C LEU A 126 -10.12 -5.32 -3.12
N ASP A 127 -9.73 -6.53 -3.49
CA ASP A 127 -10.60 -7.71 -3.34
C ASP A 127 -10.50 -8.26 -1.92
N ASN A 128 -11.59 -8.84 -1.43
CA ASN A 128 -11.57 -9.58 -0.18
C ASN A 128 -10.77 -10.87 -0.30
N LEU A 129 -10.27 -11.36 0.84
CA LEU A 129 -9.61 -12.66 0.93
C LEU A 129 -10.62 -13.79 0.75
N GLU A 130 -10.33 -14.68 -0.19
CA GLU A 130 -11.07 -15.94 -0.36
C GLU A 130 -10.50 -16.96 0.63
N MET A 131 -11.32 -17.42 1.58
CA MET A 131 -10.88 -18.30 2.66
C MET A 131 -10.51 -19.72 2.21
N SER A 132 -10.69 -20.06 0.94
CA SER A 132 -10.36 -21.39 0.41
C SER A 132 -8.97 -21.41 -0.20
N ASP A 133 -7.95 -21.60 0.63
CA ASP A 133 -6.62 -21.99 0.16
C ASP A 133 -6.50 -23.51 0.13
N ARG A 134 -6.71 -24.10 -1.05
CA ARG A 134 -6.28 -25.48 -1.31
C ARG A 134 -5.02 -25.43 -2.16
N GLN A 135 -3.89 -25.10 -1.53
CA GLN A 135 -2.60 -25.34 -2.18
C GLN A 135 -2.33 -26.86 -2.17
N ILE A 136 -2.40 -27.46 -3.36
CA ILE A 136 -2.04 -28.87 -3.57
C ILE A 136 -0.53 -28.91 -3.65
N PHE A 137 0.12 -29.30 -2.56
CA PHE A 137 1.56 -29.53 -2.58
C PHE A 137 1.85 -30.92 -3.15
N PRO A 138 2.88 -31.05 -4.00
CA PRO A 138 3.28 -32.36 -4.48
C PRO A 138 3.69 -33.22 -3.28
N ALA A 139 3.06 -34.39 -3.15
CA ALA A 139 3.43 -35.37 -2.15
C ALA A 139 4.90 -35.78 -2.34
N VAL A 140 5.58 -36.07 -1.23
CA VAL A 140 6.94 -36.63 -1.24
C VAL A 140 6.96 -37.88 -2.12
N SER A 141 8.03 -38.09 -2.90
CA SER A 141 8.08 -39.20 -3.84
C SER A 141 7.84 -40.53 -3.13
N LYS A 142 7.06 -41.43 -3.74
CA LYS A 142 6.71 -42.73 -3.14
C LYS A 142 7.94 -43.53 -2.70
N VAL A 143 9.03 -43.44 -3.48
CA VAL A 143 10.32 -44.10 -3.19
C VAL A 143 10.95 -43.54 -1.92
N MET A 144 10.94 -42.22 -1.75
CA MET A 144 11.46 -41.58 -0.53
C MET A 144 10.57 -41.88 0.68
N ALA A 145 9.24 -41.90 0.49
CA ALA A 145 8.31 -42.27 1.55
C ALA A 145 8.59 -43.69 2.06
N GLN A 146 8.81 -44.66 1.16
CA GLN A 146 9.19 -46.03 1.50
C GLN A 146 10.53 -46.13 2.24
N GLN A 147 11.55 -45.36 1.83
CA GLN A 147 12.86 -45.33 2.51
C GLN A 147 12.78 -44.77 3.94
N LEU A 148 11.77 -43.96 4.23
CA LEU A 148 11.53 -43.35 5.53
C LEU A 148 10.49 -44.13 6.36
N GLU A 149 9.84 -45.14 5.76
CA GLU A 149 8.79 -45.97 6.34
C GLU A 149 9.39 -47.04 7.27
N GLY A 150 9.90 -46.61 8.42
CA GLY A 150 10.54 -47.49 9.41
C GLY A 150 11.49 -46.76 10.36
N ILE A 151 11.82 -45.51 10.06
CA ILE A 151 12.64 -44.68 10.94
C ILE A 151 11.76 -44.09 12.05
N SER A 152 12.17 -44.28 13.31
CA SER A 152 11.50 -43.62 14.44
C SER A 152 11.63 -42.11 14.31
N THR A 153 10.50 -41.41 14.28
CA THR A 153 10.43 -39.94 14.21
C THR A 153 10.46 -39.25 15.58
N SER A 154 10.76 -40.00 16.64
CA SER A 154 10.80 -39.50 18.02
C SER A 154 11.99 -38.57 18.29
N ASP A 155 13.10 -38.74 17.57
CA ASP A 155 14.35 -37.99 17.75
C ASP A 155 14.77 -37.35 16.43
N ILE A 156 14.35 -36.10 16.22
CA ILE A 156 14.50 -35.37 14.96
C ILE A 156 15.97 -35.23 14.54
N PRO A 157 16.92 -34.77 15.40
CA PRO A 157 18.34 -34.72 15.05
C PRO A 157 18.89 -36.05 14.54
N ARG A 158 18.53 -37.16 15.19
CA ARG A 158 18.97 -38.50 14.78
C ARG A 158 18.41 -38.88 13.40
N VAL A 159 17.18 -38.51 13.08
CA VAL A 159 16.60 -38.74 11.74
C VAL A 159 17.38 -38.00 10.65
N PHE A 160 17.69 -36.72 10.87
CA PHE A 160 18.47 -35.93 9.91
C PHE A 160 19.90 -36.49 9.71
N HIS A 161 20.51 -37.01 10.77
CA HIS A 161 21.82 -37.65 10.70
C HIS A 161 21.77 -39.00 9.97
N LEU A 162 20.82 -39.88 10.31
CA LEU A 162 20.66 -41.21 9.71
C LEU A 162 20.40 -41.13 8.20
N THR A 163 19.63 -40.13 7.77
CA THR A 163 19.30 -39.90 6.36
C THR A 163 20.39 -39.15 5.60
N ARG A 164 21.47 -38.71 6.28
CA ARG A 164 22.53 -37.86 5.74
C ARG A 164 21.99 -36.61 5.03
N ALA A 165 20.85 -36.08 5.51
CA ALA A 165 20.13 -35.02 4.83
C ALA A 165 20.95 -33.74 4.67
N LYS A 166 21.82 -33.42 5.64
CA LYS A 166 22.73 -32.29 5.58
C LYS A 166 23.80 -32.47 4.50
N GLU A 167 24.54 -33.57 4.52
CA GLU A 167 25.57 -33.89 3.51
C GLU A 167 24.99 -33.91 2.09
N ASN A 168 23.79 -34.47 1.95
CA ASN A 168 23.04 -34.50 0.70
C ASN A 168 22.65 -33.09 0.20
N SER A 169 22.30 -32.20 1.12
CA SER A 169 21.98 -30.81 0.80
C SER A 169 23.23 -30.01 0.43
N ASP A 170 24.36 -30.27 1.09
CA ASP A 170 25.68 -29.71 0.73
C ASP A 170 26.08 -30.10 -0.70
N LYS A 171 25.97 -31.39 -1.04
CA LYS A 171 26.25 -31.91 -2.39
C LYS A 171 25.33 -31.30 -3.45
N LYS A 172 24.05 -31.10 -3.12
CA LYS A 172 23.07 -30.40 -3.98
C LYS A 172 23.52 -28.95 -4.23
N LEU A 173 23.90 -28.21 -3.21
CA LEU A 173 24.34 -26.81 -3.36
C LEU A 173 25.63 -26.69 -4.18
N LYS A 174 26.55 -27.64 -4.04
CA LYS A 174 27.81 -27.67 -4.80
C LYS A 174 27.66 -28.19 -6.24
N GLY A 175 26.47 -28.67 -6.62
CA GLY A 175 26.22 -29.23 -7.95
C GLY A 175 26.91 -30.57 -8.20
N GLU A 176 27.25 -31.31 -7.14
CA GLU A 176 27.98 -32.59 -7.23
C GLU A 176 27.07 -33.78 -7.58
N LEU A 177 25.75 -33.58 -7.61
CA LEU A 177 24.75 -34.63 -7.84
C LEU A 177 24.26 -34.62 -9.28
N THR A 178 24.13 -35.79 -9.89
CA THR A 178 23.48 -35.94 -11.19
C THR A 178 21.96 -35.72 -11.08
N PRO A 179 21.26 -35.36 -12.18
CA PRO A 179 19.80 -35.15 -12.15
C PRO A 179 18.99 -36.35 -11.62
N HIS A 180 19.44 -37.57 -11.90
CA HIS A 180 18.79 -38.79 -11.41
C HIS A 180 19.00 -38.98 -9.90
N GLU A 181 20.19 -38.68 -9.38
CA GLU A 181 20.47 -38.74 -7.94
C GLU A 181 19.68 -37.67 -7.19
N LEU A 182 19.56 -36.46 -7.75
CA LEU A 182 18.78 -35.34 -7.20
C LEU A 182 17.30 -35.70 -6.93
N LEU A 183 16.68 -36.50 -7.80
CA LEU A 183 15.28 -36.92 -7.66
C LEU A 183 15.09 -37.78 -6.41
N ASN A 184 16.00 -38.72 -6.17
CA ASN A 184 15.91 -39.72 -5.09
C ASN A 184 16.66 -39.31 -3.81
N CYS A 185 17.42 -38.23 -3.85
CA CYS A 185 18.20 -37.74 -2.72
C CYS A 185 17.30 -37.13 -1.63
N ILE A 186 17.55 -37.53 -0.37
CA ILE A 186 16.89 -36.99 0.83
C ILE A 186 17.66 -35.75 1.26
N THR A 187 17.09 -34.57 1.02
CA THR A 187 17.62 -33.27 1.46
C THR A 187 16.89 -32.78 2.71
N ILE A 188 17.44 -31.77 3.37
CA ILE A 188 16.81 -31.14 4.55
C ILE A 188 15.38 -30.69 4.23
N GLU A 189 15.20 -30.05 3.09
CA GLU A 189 13.91 -29.56 2.60
C GLU A 189 12.85 -30.69 2.49
N LYS A 190 13.18 -31.74 1.73
CA LYS A 190 12.26 -32.86 1.47
C LYS A 190 11.95 -33.64 2.74
N LEU A 191 12.96 -33.84 3.60
CA LEU A 191 12.77 -34.53 4.87
C LEU A 191 11.89 -33.71 5.83
N THR A 192 12.07 -32.39 5.88
CA THR A 192 11.24 -31.49 6.68
C THR A 192 9.78 -31.58 6.24
N LEU A 193 9.52 -31.53 4.93
CA LEU A 193 8.18 -31.68 4.37
C LEU A 193 7.53 -33.02 4.71
N PHE A 194 8.31 -34.11 4.72
CA PHE A 194 7.86 -35.43 5.14
C PHE A 194 7.53 -35.49 6.63
N LEU A 195 8.39 -34.91 7.48
CA LEU A 195 8.19 -34.90 8.94
C LEU A 195 6.96 -34.07 9.34
N LEU A 196 6.65 -33.00 8.61
CA LEU A 196 5.44 -32.18 8.83
C LEU A 196 4.12 -32.94 8.56
N GLU A 197 4.16 -34.03 7.80
CA GLU A 197 2.99 -34.90 7.57
C GLU A 197 2.80 -35.94 8.68
N ARG A 198 3.74 -36.02 9.64
CA ARG A 198 3.72 -36.98 10.76
C ARG A 198 3.57 -36.26 12.10
N LYS A 199 3.16 -37.03 13.13
CA LYS A 199 3.12 -36.54 14.51
C LYS A 199 4.55 -36.44 15.06
N VAL A 200 5.18 -35.27 14.90
CA VAL A 200 6.53 -34.98 15.38
C VAL A 200 6.54 -33.76 16.30
N ASN A 201 7.61 -33.59 17.07
CA ASN A 201 7.81 -32.36 17.84
C ASN A 201 8.18 -31.21 16.90
N VAL A 202 7.19 -30.40 16.53
CA VAL A 202 7.34 -29.34 15.54
C VAL A 202 8.29 -28.23 16.02
N GLY A 203 8.41 -27.99 17.32
CA GLY A 203 9.32 -26.99 17.88
C GLY A 203 10.78 -27.28 17.53
N TYR A 204 11.23 -28.53 17.74
CA TYR A 204 12.59 -28.94 17.34
C TYR A 204 12.80 -28.87 15.83
N LEU A 205 11.77 -29.19 15.03
CA LEU A 205 11.85 -29.09 13.58
C LEU A 205 12.05 -27.65 13.12
N ILE A 206 11.33 -26.70 13.74
CA ILE A 206 11.45 -25.27 13.48
C ILE A 206 12.85 -24.77 13.85
N SER A 207 13.38 -25.11 15.02
CA SER A 207 14.74 -24.72 15.44
C SER A 207 15.80 -25.26 14.48
N TYR A 208 15.71 -26.55 14.12
CA TYR A 208 16.64 -27.18 13.19
C TYR A 208 16.58 -26.54 11.80
N LEU A 209 15.37 -26.26 11.30
CA LEU A 209 15.19 -25.55 10.04
C LEU A 209 15.79 -24.14 10.11
N GLY A 210 15.56 -23.41 11.20
CA GLY A 210 16.11 -22.07 11.42
C GLY A 210 17.63 -22.03 11.32
N GLU A 211 18.34 -23.02 11.85
CA GLU A 211 19.81 -23.13 11.74
C GLU A 211 20.29 -23.48 10.32
N ASN A 212 19.45 -24.15 9.53
CA ASN A 212 19.83 -24.77 8.26
C ASN A 212 19.09 -24.17 7.04
N LEU A 213 18.46 -23.01 7.18
CA LEU A 213 17.69 -22.32 6.12
C LEU A 213 18.49 -22.11 4.82
N GLN A 214 19.80 -21.93 4.93
CA GLN A 214 20.71 -21.73 3.78
C GLN A 214 20.72 -22.91 2.79
N TYR A 215 20.35 -24.11 3.26
CA TYR A 215 20.26 -25.31 2.42
C TYR A 215 18.93 -25.44 1.68
N CYS A 216 17.98 -24.56 1.99
CA CYS A 216 16.64 -24.63 1.46
C CYS A 216 16.46 -23.68 0.27
N THR A 217 15.81 -24.16 -0.78
CA THR A 217 15.45 -23.35 -1.94
C THR A 217 14.16 -22.57 -1.67
N SER A 218 13.94 -21.47 -2.40
CA SER A 218 12.80 -20.59 -2.12
C SER A 218 11.45 -21.28 -2.22
N LYS A 219 11.26 -22.14 -3.23
CA LYS A 219 10.01 -22.86 -3.47
C LYS A 219 9.67 -23.83 -2.33
N GLU A 220 10.66 -24.57 -1.86
CA GLU A 220 10.51 -25.50 -0.75
C GLU A 220 10.26 -24.76 0.56
N ILE A 221 10.91 -23.61 0.79
CA ILE A 221 10.62 -22.76 1.96
C ILE A 221 9.18 -22.27 1.94
N THR A 222 8.67 -21.79 0.79
CA THR A 222 7.25 -21.41 0.65
C THR A 222 6.33 -22.57 1.05
N THR A 223 6.64 -23.77 0.58
CA THR A 223 5.86 -24.99 0.87
C THR A 223 5.93 -25.38 2.35
N ILE A 224 7.13 -25.33 2.95
CA ILE A 224 7.36 -25.63 4.37
C ILE A 224 6.62 -24.61 5.25
N LEU A 225 6.76 -23.31 4.97
CA LEU A 225 6.09 -22.24 5.72
C LEU A 225 4.58 -22.37 5.63
N SER A 226 4.02 -22.63 4.45
CA SER A 226 2.58 -22.84 4.30
C SER A 226 2.08 -23.97 5.19
N LYS A 227 2.75 -25.13 5.16
CA LYS A 227 2.41 -26.28 6.01
C LYS A 227 2.60 -25.99 7.50
N LEU A 228 3.67 -25.29 7.88
CA LEU A 228 3.91 -24.91 9.28
C LEU A 228 2.79 -24.01 9.81
N ILE A 229 2.32 -23.04 9.03
CA ILE A 229 1.21 -22.15 9.42
C ILE A 229 -0.10 -22.94 9.59
N ASP A 230 -0.31 -24.01 8.82
CA ASP A 230 -1.48 -24.89 8.95
C ASP A 230 -1.43 -25.79 10.20
N VAL A 231 -0.24 -26.27 10.55
CA VAL A 231 -0.06 -27.30 11.60
C VAL A 231 0.22 -26.70 12.97
N VAL A 232 0.87 -25.55 13.03
CA VAL A 232 1.42 -24.98 14.27
C VAL A 232 0.53 -23.86 14.78
N GLN A 233 0.07 -23.99 16.02
CA GLN A 233 -0.50 -22.85 16.74
C GLN A 233 0.57 -21.77 16.94
N PRO A 234 0.21 -20.48 17.06
CA PRO A 234 1.15 -19.38 17.24
C PRO A 234 2.19 -19.71 18.34
N GLN A 235 3.45 -19.91 17.95
CA GLN A 235 4.56 -20.19 18.86
C GLN A 235 5.70 -19.24 18.54
N GLU A 236 6.44 -18.81 19.57
CA GLU A 236 7.59 -17.89 19.45
C GLU A 236 8.63 -18.39 18.44
N LEU A 237 8.92 -19.70 18.44
CA LEU A 237 9.84 -20.32 17.49
C LEU A 237 9.41 -20.13 16.02
N LEU A 238 8.10 -20.20 15.73
CA LEU A 238 7.59 -19.99 14.37
C LEU A 238 7.80 -18.52 13.94
N VAL A 239 7.60 -17.59 14.88
CA VAL A 239 7.81 -16.15 14.65
C VAL A 239 9.27 -15.89 14.32
N ASP A 240 10.20 -16.42 15.10
CA ASP A 240 11.64 -16.26 14.87
C ASP A 240 12.06 -16.78 13.50
N LEU A 241 11.56 -17.96 13.12
CA LEU A 241 11.81 -18.53 11.80
C LEU A 241 11.27 -17.63 10.68
N VAL A 242 10.04 -17.14 10.83
CA VAL A 242 9.40 -16.26 9.82
C VAL A 242 10.15 -14.94 9.70
N VAL A 243 10.54 -14.31 10.81
CA VAL A 243 11.36 -13.08 10.82
C VAL A 243 12.66 -13.32 10.07
N LYS A 244 13.36 -14.42 10.37
CA LYS A 244 14.60 -14.80 9.67
C LYS A 244 14.37 -15.03 8.17
N CYS A 245 13.27 -15.66 7.78
CA CYS A 245 12.91 -15.84 6.37
C CYS A 245 12.62 -14.51 5.66
N ILE A 246 11.95 -13.56 6.31
CA ILE A 246 11.68 -12.22 5.76
C ILE A 246 12.97 -11.43 5.56
N GLU A 247 13.93 -11.59 6.46
CA GLU A 247 15.21 -10.87 6.41
C GLU A 247 16.19 -11.45 5.40
N THR A 248 16.23 -12.77 5.26
CA THR A 248 17.23 -13.45 4.42
C THR A 248 16.70 -13.88 3.05
N GLN A 249 15.42 -14.26 2.96
CA GLN A 249 14.83 -14.93 1.78
C GLN A 249 13.37 -14.50 1.55
N PHE A 250 13.12 -13.18 1.53
CA PHE A 250 11.76 -12.61 1.40
C PHE A 250 10.99 -13.11 0.18
N GLU A 251 11.67 -13.44 -0.92
CA GLU A 251 11.04 -13.93 -2.15
C GLU A 251 10.28 -15.25 -1.93
N SER A 252 10.72 -16.08 -0.97
CA SER A 252 10.04 -17.30 -0.57
C SER A 252 8.73 -17.00 0.17
N VAL A 253 8.73 -15.97 1.03
CA VAL A 253 7.54 -15.55 1.79
C VAL A 253 6.53 -14.90 0.85
N LYS A 254 7.01 -14.11 -0.11
CA LYS A 254 6.20 -13.39 -1.10
C LYS A 254 5.28 -14.28 -1.94
N GLN A 255 5.70 -15.52 -2.19
CA GLN A 255 4.98 -16.52 -2.99
C GLN A 255 3.87 -17.24 -2.19
N LEU A 256 3.77 -17.01 -0.88
CA LEU A 256 2.68 -17.55 -0.09
C LEU A 256 1.33 -17.00 -0.58
N SER A 257 0.29 -17.78 -0.33
CA SER A 257 -1.06 -17.35 -0.64
C SER A 257 -1.49 -16.15 0.19
N SER A 258 -2.46 -15.39 -0.32
CA SER A 258 -2.91 -14.15 0.33
C SER A 258 -3.48 -14.37 1.73
N VAL A 259 -4.13 -15.51 1.98
CA VAL A 259 -4.64 -15.87 3.32
C VAL A 259 -3.49 -16.14 4.28
N LYS A 260 -2.45 -16.85 3.83
CA LYS A 260 -1.27 -17.15 4.64
C LYS A 260 -0.46 -15.90 4.94
N LEU A 261 -0.33 -14.99 3.99
CA LEU A 261 0.28 -13.68 4.20
C LEU A 261 -0.49 -12.87 5.25
N ASP A 262 -1.83 -12.85 5.21
CA ASP A 262 -2.65 -12.18 6.22
C ASP A 262 -2.44 -12.80 7.63
N GLN A 263 -2.43 -14.14 7.73
CA GLN A 263 -2.16 -14.85 8.98
C GLN A 263 -0.77 -14.53 9.53
N LEU A 264 0.27 -14.52 8.69
CA LEU A 264 1.62 -14.16 9.11
C LEU A 264 1.72 -12.71 9.55
N ALA A 265 1.08 -11.79 8.84
CA ALA A 265 1.04 -10.39 9.22
C ALA A 265 0.38 -10.21 10.60
N TYR A 266 -0.72 -10.91 10.86
CA TYR A 266 -1.39 -10.90 12.16
C TYR A 266 -0.49 -11.42 13.28
N LEU A 267 0.18 -12.55 13.05
CA LEU A 267 1.10 -13.15 14.02
C LEU A 267 2.23 -12.19 14.38
N LEU A 268 2.90 -11.61 13.37
CA LEU A 268 4.00 -10.66 13.58
C LEU A 268 3.53 -9.37 14.27
N ALA A 269 2.31 -8.91 13.99
CA ALA A 269 1.71 -7.77 14.67
C ALA A 269 1.52 -8.04 16.17
N GLN A 270 1.03 -9.23 16.50
CA GLN A 270 0.74 -9.67 17.86
C GLN A 270 2.03 -9.88 18.68
N THR A 271 3.11 -10.33 18.05
CA THR A 271 4.39 -10.61 18.72
C THR A 271 5.41 -9.48 18.61
N ASN A 272 4.96 -8.23 18.43
CA ASN A 272 5.78 -7.02 18.43
C ASN A 272 6.89 -6.96 17.34
N HIS A 273 6.63 -7.51 16.15
CA HIS A 273 7.49 -7.36 14.96
C HIS A 273 6.81 -6.51 13.86
N PRO A 274 6.51 -5.21 14.13
CA PRO A 274 5.69 -4.39 13.24
C PRO A 274 6.36 -4.11 11.89
N THR A 275 7.70 -4.01 11.83
CA THR A 275 8.40 -3.71 10.57
C THR A 275 8.32 -4.88 9.59
N GLN A 276 8.48 -6.11 10.07
CA GLN A 276 8.30 -7.33 9.27
C GLN A 276 6.82 -7.50 8.88
N ALA A 277 5.89 -7.25 9.79
CA ALA A 277 4.45 -7.30 9.50
C ALA A 277 4.05 -6.28 8.40
N LEU A 278 4.59 -5.06 8.43
CA LEU A 278 4.36 -4.05 7.38
C LEU A 278 4.89 -4.52 6.02
N LYS A 279 6.05 -5.18 5.96
CA LYS A 279 6.58 -5.74 4.69
C LYS A 279 5.62 -6.77 4.08
N ILE A 280 5.06 -7.65 4.91
CA ILE A 280 4.07 -8.64 4.45
C ILE A 280 2.77 -7.97 4.01
N LEU A 281 2.25 -7.01 4.79
CA LEU A 281 1.04 -6.29 4.42
C LEU A 281 1.21 -5.48 3.14
N LYS A 282 2.38 -4.86 2.95
CA LYS A 282 2.70 -4.14 1.71
C LYS A 282 2.66 -5.08 0.52
N GLN A 283 3.22 -6.28 0.64
CA GLN A 283 3.11 -7.32 -0.39
C GLN A 283 1.65 -7.70 -0.68
N LEU A 284 0.85 -7.92 0.37
CA LEU A 284 -0.57 -8.29 0.24
C LEU A 284 -1.39 -7.22 -0.50
N VAL A 285 -1.20 -5.95 -0.14
CA VAL A 285 -1.98 -4.82 -0.64
C VAL A 285 -1.49 -4.34 -2.01
N GLU A 286 -0.18 -4.14 -2.18
CA GLU A 286 0.37 -3.54 -3.40
C GLU A 286 0.50 -4.56 -4.54
N ASN A 287 0.93 -5.78 -4.24
CA ASN A 287 1.23 -6.77 -5.28
C ASN A 287 0.07 -7.75 -5.50
N ASN A 288 -0.53 -8.28 -4.43
CA ASN A 288 -1.64 -9.22 -4.55
C ASN A 288 -3.00 -8.52 -4.71
N LYS A 289 -3.06 -7.20 -4.48
CA LYS A 289 -4.30 -6.38 -4.55
C LYS A 289 -5.44 -6.93 -3.67
N LYS A 290 -5.08 -7.53 -2.52
CA LYS A 290 -6.03 -8.09 -1.55
C LYS A 290 -6.13 -7.21 -0.31
N CYS A 291 -7.33 -7.12 0.24
CA CYS A 291 -7.59 -6.43 1.49
C CYS A 291 -7.23 -7.35 2.67
N PRO A 292 -6.43 -6.88 3.66
CA PRO A 292 -6.22 -7.64 4.89
C PRO A 292 -7.53 -7.82 5.67
N THR A 293 -7.58 -8.83 6.53
CA THR A 293 -8.73 -9.00 7.42
C THR A 293 -8.79 -7.88 8.46
N ASP A 294 -10.00 -7.57 8.96
CA ASP A 294 -10.18 -6.55 9.99
C ASP A 294 -9.39 -6.85 11.26
N LYS A 295 -9.18 -8.13 11.60
CA LYS A 295 -8.37 -8.56 12.76
C LYS A 295 -6.91 -8.15 12.57
N THR A 296 -6.31 -8.55 11.45
CA THR A 296 -4.92 -8.22 11.08
C THR A 296 -4.71 -6.73 11.02
N LEU A 297 -5.63 -6.01 10.41
CA LEU A 297 -5.57 -4.56 10.28
C LEU A 297 -5.63 -3.87 11.65
N ASN A 298 -6.59 -4.24 12.51
CA ASN A 298 -6.72 -3.63 13.83
C ASN A 298 -5.50 -3.89 14.72
N GLU A 299 -4.97 -5.12 14.70
CA GLU A 299 -3.77 -5.47 15.48
C GLU A 299 -2.55 -4.67 15.03
N MET A 300 -2.37 -4.54 13.72
CA MET A 300 -1.31 -3.69 13.18
C MET A 300 -1.49 -2.23 13.55
N LEU A 301 -2.70 -1.69 13.37
CA LEU A 301 -2.98 -0.28 13.66
C LEU A 301 -2.87 0.04 15.17
N ASN A 302 -3.14 -0.91 16.07
CA ASN A 302 -2.89 -0.75 17.51
C ASN A 302 -1.43 -0.38 17.83
N GLN A 303 -0.47 -0.97 17.11
CA GLN A 303 0.96 -0.67 17.27
C GLN A 303 1.32 0.79 16.92
N PHE A 304 0.48 1.44 16.11
CA PHE A 304 0.66 2.83 15.66
C PHE A 304 -0.15 3.85 16.48
N LYS A 305 -0.97 3.38 17.44
CA LYS A 305 -1.86 4.23 18.23
C LYS A 305 -1.13 5.31 19.04
N ASN A 306 0.14 5.12 19.40
CA ASN A 306 0.91 6.11 20.16
C ASN A 306 1.98 6.86 19.34
N GLN A 307 2.12 6.56 18.04
CA GLN A 307 3.12 7.22 17.21
C GLN A 307 2.66 8.61 16.75
N THR A 308 3.62 9.53 16.57
CA THR A 308 3.36 10.94 16.26
C THR A 308 3.08 11.20 14.77
N GLN A 309 3.46 10.30 13.86
CA GLN A 309 3.23 10.42 12.42
C GLN A 309 3.07 9.03 11.74
N PRO A 310 1.98 8.30 12.04
CA PRO A 310 1.80 6.95 11.50
C PRO A 310 1.66 6.91 9.97
N GLN A 311 1.23 8.00 9.33
CA GLN A 311 0.97 8.07 7.88
C GLN A 311 2.20 7.80 7.01
N LEU A 312 3.41 8.14 7.46
CA LEU A 312 4.64 7.86 6.71
C LEU A 312 4.84 6.36 6.48
N GLN A 313 4.51 5.55 7.49
CA GLN A 313 4.66 4.09 7.42
C GLN A 313 3.42 3.42 6.84
N LEU A 314 2.23 4.03 7.00
CA LEU A 314 0.96 3.43 6.61
C LEU A 314 0.41 3.90 5.25
N HIS A 315 1.11 4.78 4.52
CA HIS A 315 0.64 5.33 3.23
C HIS A 315 0.17 4.26 2.23
N PHE A 316 0.83 3.09 2.18
CA PHE A 316 0.42 1.98 1.30
C PHE A 316 -0.94 1.38 1.66
N LEU A 317 -1.43 1.56 2.90
CA LEU A 317 -2.74 1.12 3.35
C LEU A 317 -3.87 2.06 2.93
N LYS A 318 -3.59 3.16 2.23
CA LYS A 318 -4.62 4.10 1.75
C LYS A 318 -5.79 3.38 1.07
N SER A 319 -5.50 2.48 0.13
CA SER A 319 -6.52 1.65 -0.54
C SER A 319 -7.37 0.82 0.44
N VAL A 320 -6.79 0.36 1.53
CA VAL A 320 -7.48 -0.39 2.60
C VAL A 320 -8.44 0.52 3.37
N PHE A 321 -8.01 1.74 3.73
CA PHE A 321 -8.85 2.72 4.44
C PHE A 321 -10.08 3.12 3.61
N PHE A 322 -9.96 3.21 2.29
CA PHE A 322 -11.09 3.53 1.40
C PHE A 322 -11.98 2.33 1.04
N THR A 323 -11.46 1.10 1.12
CA THR A 323 -12.23 -0.11 0.76
C THR A 323 -13.00 -0.68 1.96
N THR A 324 -12.51 -0.47 3.18
CA THR A 324 -13.08 -1.05 4.40
C THR A 324 -13.94 -0.06 5.17
N LYS A 325 -14.83 -0.58 6.04
CA LYS A 325 -15.61 0.27 6.93
C LYS A 325 -14.70 1.04 7.89
N LEU A 326 -15.09 2.28 8.18
CA LEU A 326 -14.42 3.11 9.16
C LEU A 326 -14.71 2.55 10.56
N THR A 327 -13.65 2.27 11.33
CA THR A 327 -13.73 1.85 12.74
C THR A 327 -13.19 2.98 13.61
N ASN A 328 -13.53 3.00 14.91
CA ASN A 328 -13.02 4.03 15.82
C ASN A 328 -11.49 4.10 15.82
N LEU A 329 -10.82 2.95 15.76
CA LEU A 329 -9.37 2.89 15.72
C LEU A 329 -8.76 3.43 14.42
N LYS A 330 -9.36 3.11 13.26
CA LYS A 330 -8.98 3.73 11.98
C LYS A 330 -9.17 5.24 12.05
N PHE A 331 -10.28 5.69 12.62
CA PHE A 331 -10.57 7.11 12.77
C PHE A 331 -9.55 7.83 13.66
N GLU A 332 -9.16 7.26 14.80
CA GLU A 332 -8.12 7.81 15.68
C GLU A 332 -6.77 7.96 14.96
N ILE A 333 -6.42 7.04 14.06
CA ILE A 333 -5.20 7.14 13.26
C ILE A 333 -5.33 8.19 12.17
N LEU A 334 -6.47 8.24 11.48
CA LEU A 334 -6.74 9.27 10.46
C LEU A 334 -6.73 10.67 11.07
N LEU A 335 -7.24 10.84 12.31
CA LEU A 335 -7.19 12.11 13.04
C LEU A 335 -5.75 12.63 13.23
N LYS A 336 -4.77 11.72 13.38
CA LYS A 336 -3.36 12.10 13.52
C LYS A 336 -2.70 12.49 12.21
N SER A 337 -3.22 12.01 11.07
CA SER A 337 -2.73 12.42 9.75
C SER A 337 -3.25 13.77 9.29
N ILE A 338 -4.26 14.33 9.97
CA ILE A 338 -4.82 15.64 9.64
C ILE A 338 -3.79 16.73 9.95
N SER A 339 -3.47 17.51 8.93
CA SER A 339 -2.55 18.64 9.04
C SER A 339 -3.25 20.00 9.04
N ASP A 340 -4.46 20.08 8.49
CA ASP A 340 -5.20 21.32 8.32
C ASP A 340 -6.74 21.18 8.44
N ILE A 341 -7.45 22.28 8.22
CA ILE A 341 -8.92 22.37 8.28
C ILE A 341 -9.58 21.61 7.12
N HIS A 342 -8.92 21.50 5.97
CA HIS A 342 -9.47 20.84 4.79
C HIS A 342 -9.41 19.33 4.93
N ASP A 343 -8.29 18.78 5.40
CA ASP A 343 -8.13 17.39 5.83
C ASP A 343 -9.20 17.01 6.85
N LEU A 344 -9.44 17.90 7.82
CA LEU A 344 -10.50 17.72 8.82
C LEU A 344 -11.88 17.67 8.17
N ASN A 345 -12.20 18.59 7.26
CA ASN A 345 -13.47 18.58 6.52
C ASN A 345 -13.65 17.35 5.62
N LYS A 346 -12.56 16.84 5.04
CA LYS A 346 -12.54 15.59 4.27
C LYS A 346 -12.80 14.40 5.17
N LEU A 347 -12.12 14.31 6.33
CA LEU A 347 -12.36 13.27 7.31
C LEU A 347 -13.81 13.29 7.81
N LEU A 348 -14.36 14.47 8.14
CA LEU A 348 -15.76 14.60 8.54
C LEU A 348 -16.69 14.13 7.44
N THR A 349 -16.37 14.41 6.17
CA THR A 349 -17.17 13.94 5.04
C THR A 349 -17.13 12.43 4.87
N LEU A 350 -15.97 11.80 5.07
CA LEU A 350 -15.83 10.34 5.08
C LEU A 350 -16.58 9.70 6.27
N ALA A 351 -16.54 10.33 7.43
CA ALA A 351 -17.17 9.84 8.65
C ALA A 351 -18.69 10.11 8.73
N LYS A 352 -19.28 10.85 7.77
CA LYS A 352 -20.73 11.13 7.72
C LYS A 352 -21.60 9.87 7.75
N GLU A 353 -21.09 8.76 7.22
CA GLU A 353 -21.80 7.48 7.18
C GLU A 353 -21.69 6.70 8.51
N TYR A 354 -20.89 7.19 9.47
CA TYR A 354 -20.56 6.50 10.73
C TYR A 354 -20.84 7.42 11.94
N PRO A 355 -22.11 7.65 12.30
CA PRO A 355 -22.51 8.58 13.36
C PRO A 355 -21.87 8.26 14.72
N ASP A 356 -21.83 6.99 15.10
CA ASP A 356 -21.30 6.56 16.40
C ASP A 356 -19.83 6.97 16.62
N ILE A 357 -19.03 6.94 15.54
CA ILE A 357 -17.61 7.32 15.59
C ILE A 357 -17.45 8.82 15.79
N LEU A 358 -18.30 9.61 15.13
CA LEU A 358 -18.30 11.06 15.26
C LEU A 358 -18.74 11.48 16.67
N GLU A 359 -19.77 10.85 17.22
CA GLU A 359 -20.26 11.10 18.58
C GLU A 359 -19.20 10.83 19.65
N GLN A 360 -18.44 9.74 19.50
CA GLN A 360 -17.36 9.39 20.45
C GLN A 360 -16.16 10.36 20.39
N ASN A 361 -15.94 11.03 19.26
CA ASN A 361 -14.73 11.84 19.03
C ASN A 361 -15.00 13.36 18.89
N GLN A 362 -16.20 13.83 19.22
CA GLN A 362 -16.61 15.25 19.06
C GLN A 362 -15.63 16.23 19.72
N LEU A 363 -15.20 15.94 20.94
CA LEU A 363 -14.27 16.79 21.70
C LEU A 363 -12.90 16.89 21.05
N LYS A 364 -12.37 15.76 20.53
CA LYS A 364 -11.08 15.72 19.82
C LYS A 364 -11.16 16.49 18.49
N LEU A 365 -12.29 16.39 17.79
CA LEU A 365 -12.51 17.11 16.55
C LEU A 365 -12.59 18.63 16.79
N LEU A 366 -13.28 19.05 17.87
CA LEU A 366 -13.35 20.46 18.25
C LEU A 366 -11.99 21.01 18.64
N SER A 367 -11.22 20.29 19.46
CA SER A 367 -9.88 20.76 19.86
C SER A 367 -8.93 20.90 18.68
N LEU A 368 -8.99 19.98 17.70
CA LEU A 368 -8.23 20.10 16.45
C LEU A 368 -8.65 21.33 15.63
N LEU A 369 -9.96 21.57 15.49
CA LEU A 369 -10.46 22.75 14.79
C LEU A 369 -9.93 24.04 15.43
N LEU A 370 -10.00 24.13 16.76
CA LEU A 370 -9.53 25.31 17.50
C LEU A 370 -8.02 25.51 17.31
N LYS A 371 -7.24 24.42 17.33
CA LYS A 371 -5.81 24.46 17.07
C LYS A 371 -5.48 24.95 15.66
N PHE A 372 -6.17 24.45 14.63
CA PHE A 372 -5.90 24.87 13.24
C PHE A 372 -6.36 26.30 12.93
N THR A 373 -7.30 26.81 13.71
CA THR A 373 -7.84 28.16 13.54
C THR A 373 -7.21 29.19 14.48
N GLU A 374 -6.24 28.81 15.30
CA GLU A 374 -5.62 29.69 16.30
C GLU A 374 -5.02 30.97 15.67
N ASP A 375 -4.34 30.83 14.54
CA ASP A 375 -3.71 31.94 13.79
C ASP A 375 -4.67 32.70 12.84
N CYS A 376 -5.93 32.29 12.76
CA CYS A 376 -6.91 32.89 11.84
C CYS A 376 -7.52 34.17 12.43
N SER A 377 -8.08 35.01 11.56
CA SER A 377 -8.84 36.18 12.01
C SER A 377 -10.04 35.76 12.85
N VAL A 378 -10.48 36.62 13.77
CA VAL A 378 -11.64 36.35 14.64
C VAL A 378 -12.90 36.03 13.83
N SER A 379 -13.10 36.70 12.69
CA SER A 379 -14.21 36.44 11.77
C SER A 379 -14.12 35.06 11.13
N ASP A 380 -12.93 34.64 10.70
CA ASP A 380 -12.74 33.33 10.07
C ASP A 380 -12.90 32.20 11.10
N ARG A 381 -12.34 32.36 12.31
CA ARG A 381 -12.55 31.43 13.43
C ARG A 381 -14.02 31.19 13.72
N ARG A 382 -14.79 32.27 13.80
CA ARG A 382 -16.24 32.22 14.03
C ARG A 382 -16.96 31.47 12.90
N LEU A 383 -16.60 31.75 11.65
CA LEU A 383 -17.18 31.07 10.48
C LEU A 383 -16.90 29.57 10.52
N TYR A 384 -15.64 29.17 10.74
CA TYR A 384 -15.26 27.76 10.80
C TYR A 384 -15.95 27.02 11.95
N LEU A 385 -16.00 27.63 13.14
CA LEU A 385 -16.70 27.06 14.30
C LEU A 385 -18.20 26.88 14.02
N THR A 386 -18.84 27.89 13.41
CA THR A 386 -20.27 27.84 13.07
C THR A 386 -20.58 26.80 12.01
N GLN A 387 -19.76 26.70 10.96
CA GLN A 387 -19.94 25.70 9.92
C GLN A 387 -19.71 24.28 10.45
N PHE A 388 -18.69 24.09 11.29
CA PHE A 388 -18.39 22.81 11.92
C PHE A 388 -19.52 22.33 12.83
N ILE A 389 -20.02 23.20 13.72
CA ILE A 389 -21.12 22.88 14.63
C ILE A 389 -22.39 22.61 13.85
N ARG A 390 -22.71 23.42 12.83
CA ARG A 390 -23.87 23.17 11.96
C ARG A 390 -23.78 21.81 11.27
N ASN A 391 -22.60 21.44 10.75
CA ASN A 391 -22.39 20.16 10.11
C ASN A 391 -22.56 18.97 11.07
N LEU A 392 -22.22 19.15 12.35
CA LEU A 392 -22.43 18.14 13.38
C LEU A 392 -23.88 18.08 13.88
N GLN A 393 -24.48 19.23 14.23
CA GLN A 393 -25.84 19.32 14.78
C GLN A 393 -26.92 18.88 13.79
N GLN A 394 -26.72 19.09 12.48
CA GLN A 394 -27.70 18.65 11.48
C GLN A 394 -27.87 17.12 11.43
N LYS A 395 -26.95 16.35 12.02
CA LYS A 395 -26.88 14.89 11.81
C LYS A 395 -26.61 14.05 13.05
N PHE A 396 -26.17 14.63 14.17
CA PHE A 396 -25.70 13.86 15.34
C PHE A 396 -26.12 14.48 16.68
N LYS A 397 -26.18 13.67 17.75
CA LYS A 397 -26.41 14.18 19.11
C LYS A 397 -25.13 14.78 19.65
N VAL A 398 -25.21 16.03 20.12
CA VAL A 398 -24.07 16.76 20.67
C VAL A 398 -23.96 16.50 22.17
N ASN A 399 -22.77 16.13 22.64
CA ASN A 399 -22.50 15.96 24.08
C ASN A 399 -22.56 17.31 24.82
N SER A 400 -23.04 17.31 26.08
CA SER A 400 -23.10 18.50 26.94
C SER A 400 -21.72 19.17 27.11
N GLU A 401 -20.66 18.38 27.28
CA GLU A 401 -19.29 18.90 27.40
C GLU A 401 -18.82 19.60 26.12
N PHE A 402 -19.22 19.09 24.95
CA PHE A 402 -18.93 19.74 23.68
C PHE A 402 -19.67 21.08 23.58
N SER A 403 -20.97 21.10 23.93
CA SER A 403 -21.77 22.32 23.90
C SER A 403 -21.22 23.38 24.86
N GLU A 404 -20.73 23.00 26.04
CA GLU A 404 -20.09 23.91 26.97
C GLU A 404 -18.80 24.52 26.42
N LEU A 405 -17.90 23.68 25.89
CA LEU A 405 -16.65 24.15 25.28
C LEU A 405 -16.91 25.05 24.07
N ALA A 406 -17.85 24.67 23.20
CA ALA A 406 -18.24 25.48 22.06
C ALA A 406 -18.82 26.84 22.48
N LYS A 407 -19.65 26.89 23.54
CA LYS A 407 -20.17 28.14 24.11
C LYS A 407 -19.04 29.03 24.65
N GLN A 408 -18.09 28.46 25.38
CA GLN A 408 -16.93 29.21 25.89
C GLN A 408 -16.12 29.83 24.75
N GLU A 409 -15.92 29.10 23.65
CA GLU A 409 -15.19 29.62 22.48
C GLU A 409 -15.98 30.72 21.74
N TYR A 410 -17.29 30.59 21.58
CA TYR A 410 -18.10 31.69 21.02
C TYR A 410 -18.07 32.94 21.89
N ILE A 411 -18.07 32.78 23.23
CA ILE A 411 -17.93 33.92 24.16
C ILE A 411 -16.56 34.60 23.96
N LYS A 412 -15.46 33.82 23.87
CA LYS A 412 -14.12 34.36 23.59
C LYS A 412 -14.06 35.10 22.26
N LEU A 413 -14.85 34.68 21.27
CA LEU A 413 -14.95 35.31 19.95
C LEU A 413 -15.94 36.49 19.90
N ASN A 414 -16.51 36.93 21.03
CA ASN A 414 -17.55 37.98 21.10
C ASN A 414 -18.79 37.67 20.23
N ASP A 415 -19.22 36.40 20.20
CA ASP A 415 -20.42 35.96 19.47
C ASP A 415 -21.50 35.45 20.44
N HIS A 416 -22.33 36.38 20.93
CA HIS A 416 -23.42 36.06 21.86
C HIS A 416 -24.69 35.56 21.16
N VAL A 417 -24.72 35.52 19.83
CA VAL A 417 -25.89 35.05 19.06
C VAL A 417 -25.85 33.53 18.96
N ASN A 418 -24.69 32.98 18.58
CA ASN A 418 -24.51 31.54 18.39
C ASN A 418 -24.34 30.74 19.69
N THR A 419 -24.16 31.40 20.85
CA THR A 419 -24.16 30.75 22.17
C THR A 419 -25.54 30.25 22.59
N LYS A 420 -26.62 30.87 22.09
CA LYS A 420 -28.00 30.53 22.44
C LYS A 420 -28.57 29.37 21.63
N SER A 421 -27.94 29.01 20.51
CA SER A 421 -28.38 27.98 19.57
C SER A 421 -27.70 26.61 19.79
N LEU A 422 -26.99 26.44 20.91
CA LEU A 422 -26.12 25.29 21.21
C LEU A 422 -26.56 24.46 22.42
#